data_AF-A0A6J1EVA3-F1
#
_entry.id   AF-A0A6J1EVA3-F1
#
_cell.length_a   1.000
_cell.length_b   1.000
_cell.length_c   1.000
_cell.angle_alpha   90.00
_cell.angle_beta   90.00
_cell.angle_gamma   90.00
#
_symmetry.space_group_name_H-M   'P 1'
#
loop_
_entity.id
_entity.type
_entity.pdbx_description
1 polymer ?
#
loop_
_entity_poly.entity_id
_entity_poly.type
_entity_poly.pdbx_seq_one_letter_code
_entity_poly.pdbx_strand_id
1 'polypeptide(L)'
;MSPHDPFISPNDNLKGFLLAMLSSAFIGSSFIIKKLGLRRAGASGSRASSGGYGYLLEPLWWIGMSTMIVGEFSNFVAYVYAPAILVTPLGAISIIVSAVLAHFFLKEKLEKMDVLGCVLCVVGSTMIVLHAPGERTPSSVDEIWELATQPTFLLYTASVIAIVLFLVLYCEPRYGQTNILIYIGICSIIGSLTVMSIKAIGIAIKLTMEGLSQVAHFQTWVFVMVAISCIIVQLNYLNKI
;
A
#
# COMPACT_ATOMS: atom_id res chain seq x y z
N MET A 1 35.24 -8.81 -23.82
CA MET A 1 34.10 -9.60 -23.31
C MET A 1 34.25 -9.63 -21.79
N SER A 2 33.59 -8.74 -21.06
CA SER A 2 33.75 -8.61 -19.60
C SER A 2 32.56 -9.25 -18.88
N PRO A 3 32.75 -10.10 -17.86
CA PRO A 3 31.67 -10.82 -17.20
C PRO A 3 31.32 -10.16 -15.85
N HIS A 4 30.51 -9.11 -15.82
CA HIS A 4 29.99 -8.54 -14.55
C HIS A 4 28.71 -7.72 -14.75
N ASP A 5 27.74 -8.26 -15.49
CA ASP A 5 26.34 -7.86 -15.35
C ASP A 5 25.58 -9.04 -14.74
N PRO A 6 24.87 -8.90 -13.61
CA PRO A 6 24.04 -9.96 -13.06
C PRO A 6 22.81 -10.11 -13.96
N PHE A 7 22.99 -10.80 -15.09
CA PHE A 7 21.91 -11.16 -16.00
C PHE A 7 20.99 -12.14 -15.27
N ILE A 8 19.92 -11.61 -14.69
CA ILE A 8 18.78 -12.40 -14.21
C ILE A 8 18.35 -13.33 -15.34
N SER A 9 18.39 -14.65 -15.11
CA SER A 9 17.99 -15.63 -16.11
C SER A 9 16.55 -15.35 -16.56
N PRO A 10 16.19 -15.50 -17.86
CA PRO A 10 14.80 -15.31 -18.31
C PRO A 10 13.78 -16.12 -17.51
N ASN A 11 14.21 -17.30 -17.02
CA ASN A 11 13.42 -18.17 -16.15
C ASN A 11 13.16 -17.58 -14.76
N ASP A 12 14.09 -16.79 -14.21
CA ASP A 12 13.94 -16.17 -12.89
C ASP A 12 13.05 -14.93 -12.97
N ASN A 13 13.19 -14.13 -14.04
CA ASN A 13 12.25 -13.05 -14.36
C ASN A 13 10.81 -13.58 -14.53
N LEU A 14 10.64 -14.72 -15.20
CA LEU A 14 9.33 -15.35 -15.37
C LEU A 14 8.74 -15.83 -14.03
N LYS A 15 9.57 -16.43 -13.16
CA LYS A 15 9.13 -16.81 -11.80
C LYS A 15 8.67 -15.59 -11.02
N GLY A 16 9.46 -14.50 -11.03
CA GLY A 16 9.11 -13.25 -10.36
C GLY A 16 7.82 -12.63 -10.91
N PHE A 17 7.64 -12.63 -12.23
CA PHE A 17 6.41 -12.19 -12.88
C PHE A 17 5.18 -12.99 -12.41
N LEU A 18 5.25 -14.33 -12.44
CA LEU A 18 4.15 -15.20 -12.04
C LEU A 18 3.82 -15.04 -10.55
N LEU A 19 4.84 -14.93 -9.70
CA LEU A 19 4.69 -14.69 -8.26
C LEU A 19 4.03 -13.33 -7.99
N ALA A 20 4.41 -12.27 -8.72
CA ALA A 20 3.81 -10.95 -8.59
C ALA A 20 2.34 -10.94 -9.05
N MET A 21 2.00 -11.69 -10.11
CA MET A 21 0.60 -11.88 -10.52
C MET A 21 -0.24 -12.61 -9.46
N LEU A 22 0.29 -13.70 -8.92
CA LEU A 22 -0.36 -14.46 -7.84
C LEU A 22 -0.55 -13.60 -6.59
N SER A 23 0.49 -12.86 -6.20
CA SER A 23 0.44 -11.90 -5.10
C SER A 23 -0.67 -10.88 -5.30
N SER A 24 -0.73 -10.27 -6.49
CA SER A 24 -1.74 -9.26 -6.81
C SER A 24 -3.16 -9.82 -6.77
N ALA A 25 -3.35 -11.08 -7.19
CA ALA A 25 -4.63 -11.76 -7.07
C ALA A 25 -5.03 -12.01 -5.60
N PHE A 26 -4.09 -12.44 -4.76
CA PHE A 26 -4.34 -12.63 -3.33
C PHE A 26 -4.65 -11.31 -2.61
N ILE A 27 -3.85 -10.28 -2.86
CA ILE A 27 -4.05 -8.94 -2.30
C ILE A 27 -5.40 -8.38 -2.74
N GLY A 28 -5.73 -8.45 -4.04
CA GLY A 28 -7.01 -7.99 -4.58
C GLY A 28 -8.21 -8.73 -3.96
N SER A 29 -8.11 -10.05 -3.83
CA SER A 29 -9.15 -10.88 -3.19
C SER A 29 -9.30 -10.57 -1.70
N SER A 30 -8.18 -10.31 -1.01
CA SER A 30 -8.17 -10.00 0.42
C SER A 30 -9.02 -8.77 0.76
N PHE A 31 -9.00 -7.73 -0.09
CA PHE A 31 -9.79 -6.53 0.10
C PHE A 31 -11.29 -6.81 0.06
N ILE A 32 -11.72 -7.67 -0.86
CA ILE A 32 -13.13 -8.03 -1.03
C ILE A 32 -13.61 -8.93 0.09
N ILE A 33 -12.80 -9.89 0.52
CA ILE A 33 -13.11 -10.75 1.67
C ILE A 33 -13.21 -9.92 2.95
N LYS A 34 -12.28 -8.98 3.19
CA LYS A 34 -12.35 -8.05 4.33
C LYS A 34 -13.62 -7.18 4.27
N LYS A 35 -13.95 -6.64 3.10
CA LYS A 35 -15.17 -5.84 2.88
C LYS A 35 -16.44 -6.66 3.18
N LEU A 36 -16.48 -7.92 2.78
CA LEU A 36 -17.57 -8.84 3.08
C LEU A 36 -17.69 -9.11 4.59
N GLY A 37 -16.56 -9.37 5.26
CA GLY A 37 -16.50 -9.56 6.71
C GLY A 37 -16.97 -8.33 7.48
N LEU A 38 -16.53 -7.14 7.09
CA LEU A 38 -16.96 -5.87 7.67
C LEU A 38 -18.47 -5.63 7.51
N ARG A 39 -19.03 -5.92 6.32
CA ARG A 39 -20.49 -5.83 6.09
C ARG A 39 -21.27 -6.79 6.97
N ARG A 40 -20.79 -8.01 7.17
CA ARG A 40 -21.43 -9.01 8.02
C ARG A 40 -21.36 -8.64 9.50
N ALA A 41 -20.20 -8.19 9.97
CA ALA A 41 -20.02 -7.70 11.34
C ALA A 41 -20.93 -6.49 11.63
N GLY A 42 -21.07 -5.57 10.66
CA GLY A 42 -21.96 -4.42 10.77
C GLY A 42 -23.46 -4.73 10.65
N ALA A 43 -23.85 -5.94 10.25
CA ALA A 43 -25.23 -6.40 10.28
C ALA A 43 -25.59 -7.06 11.63
N SER A 44 -24.61 -7.65 12.31
CA SER A 44 -24.76 -8.33 13.60
C SER A 44 -24.50 -7.43 14.82
N GLY A 45 -24.01 -6.20 14.62
CA GLY A 45 -23.66 -5.27 15.69
C GLY A 45 -23.41 -3.84 15.18
N SER A 46 -22.87 -2.97 16.03
CA SER A 46 -22.53 -1.60 15.62
C SER A 46 -21.55 -1.61 14.46
N ARG A 47 -21.88 -0.86 13.40
CA ARG A 47 -21.00 -0.70 12.24
C ARG A 47 -19.64 -0.18 12.70
N ALA A 48 -18.61 -0.68 12.05
CA ALA A 48 -17.24 -0.28 12.31
C ALA A 48 -17.04 1.24 12.05
N SER A 49 -17.82 1.81 11.12
CA SER A 49 -17.96 3.25 10.87
C SER A 49 -18.51 4.07 12.05
N SER A 50 -19.27 3.44 12.96
CA SER A 50 -19.79 4.04 14.19
C SER A 50 -18.91 3.78 15.43
N GLY A 51 -17.68 3.28 15.25
CA GLY A 51 -16.75 2.96 16.34
C GLY A 51 -16.90 1.56 16.95
N GLY A 52 -17.60 0.64 16.28
CA GLY A 52 -17.74 -0.75 16.71
C GLY A 52 -16.53 -1.62 16.34
N TYR A 53 -15.94 -2.34 17.31
CA TYR A 53 -14.85 -3.31 17.07
C TYR A 53 -15.34 -4.73 16.76
N GLY A 54 -16.63 -4.91 16.45
CA GLY A 54 -17.24 -6.23 16.22
C GLY A 54 -16.65 -7.01 15.03
N TYR A 55 -15.97 -6.32 14.10
CA TYR A 55 -15.31 -6.97 12.96
C TYR A 55 -14.12 -7.85 13.37
N LEU A 56 -13.50 -7.62 14.54
CA LEU A 56 -12.40 -8.45 15.05
C LEU A 56 -12.86 -9.86 15.42
N LEU A 57 -14.15 -10.06 15.66
CA LEU A 57 -14.75 -11.36 15.96
C LEU A 57 -15.21 -12.10 14.69
N GLU A 58 -15.28 -11.42 13.55
CA GLU A 58 -15.77 -12.04 12.31
C GLU A 58 -14.66 -12.85 11.64
N PRO A 59 -14.82 -14.18 11.47
CA PRO A 59 -13.78 -15.03 10.89
C PRO A 59 -13.45 -14.68 9.43
N LEU A 60 -14.43 -14.17 8.67
CA LEU A 60 -14.19 -13.72 7.30
C LEU A 60 -13.18 -12.56 7.23
N TRP A 61 -13.18 -11.65 8.21
CA TRP A 61 -12.22 -10.56 8.26
C TRP A 61 -10.79 -11.09 8.45
N TRP A 62 -10.60 -12.05 9.35
CA TRP A 62 -9.32 -12.71 9.58
C TRP A 62 -8.85 -13.53 8.37
N ILE A 63 -9.74 -14.22 7.67
CA ILE A 63 -9.39 -14.89 6.40
C ILE A 63 -8.85 -13.89 5.39
N GLY A 64 -9.50 -12.73 5.28
CA GLY A 64 -9.03 -11.62 4.44
C GLY A 64 -7.64 -11.13 4.87
N MET A 65 -7.41 -10.92 6.17
CA MET A 65 -6.09 -10.52 6.70
C MET A 65 -5.00 -11.57 6.41
N SER A 66 -5.26 -12.85 6.66
CA SER A 66 -4.30 -13.93 6.36
C SER A 66 -3.98 -14.01 4.86
N THR A 67 -4.98 -13.87 3.99
CA THR A 67 -4.78 -13.86 2.53
C THR A 67 -3.92 -12.68 2.08
N MET A 68 -4.11 -11.51 2.70
CA MET A 68 -3.26 -10.33 2.46
C MET A 68 -1.80 -10.61 2.84
N ILE A 69 -1.55 -11.22 4.00
CA ILE A 69 -0.19 -11.54 4.46
C ILE A 69 0.51 -12.49 3.47
N VAL A 70 -0.19 -13.53 2.99
CA VAL A 70 0.35 -14.46 1.98
C VAL A 70 0.64 -13.74 0.67
N GLY A 71 -0.23 -12.82 0.26
CA GLY A 71 -0.04 -11.97 -0.91
C GLY A 71 1.21 -11.10 -0.79
N GLU A 72 1.38 -10.39 0.32
CA GLU A 72 2.56 -9.54 0.57
C GLU A 72 3.86 -10.35 0.65
N PHE A 73 3.84 -11.53 1.27
CA PHE A 73 5.00 -12.42 1.28
C PHE A 73 5.36 -12.86 -0.15
N SER A 74 4.37 -13.23 -0.96
CA SER A 74 4.59 -13.60 -2.37
C SER A 74 5.13 -12.42 -3.19
N ASN A 75 4.67 -11.20 -2.89
CA ASN A 75 5.15 -9.96 -3.49
C ASN A 75 6.64 -9.75 -3.18
N PHE A 76 7.00 -9.91 -1.91
CA PHE A 76 8.38 -9.80 -1.46
C PHE A 76 9.29 -10.80 -2.18
N VAL A 77 8.87 -12.06 -2.30
CA VAL A 77 9.61 -13.08 -3.06
C VAL A 77 9.70 -12.70 -4.54
N ALA A 78 8.67 -12.10 -5.13
CA ALA A 78 8.73 -11.63 -6.51
C ALA A 78 9.82 -10.58 -6.74
N TYR A 79 10.02 -9.65 -5.79
CA TYR A 79 11.11 -8.66 -5.84
C TYR A 79 12.51 -9.27 -5.73
N VAL A 80 12.65 -10.49 -5.23
CA VAL A 80 13.94 -11.22 -5.21
C VAL A 80 14.29 -11.75 -6.61
N TYR A 81 13.28 -12.14 -7.39
CA TYR A 81 13.48 -12.78 -8.69
C TYR A 81 13.31 -11.85 -9.90
N ALA A 82 12.58 -10.75 -9.74
CA ALA A 82 12.30 -9.80 -10.80
C ALA A 82 12.56 -8.35 -10.36
N PRO A 83 12.95 -7.47 -11.29
CA PRO A 83 13.23 -6.07 -10.99
C PRO A 83 11.95 -5.32 -10.58
N ALA A 84 12.08 -4.35 -9.69
CA ALA A 84 10.94 -3.59 -9.15
C ALA A 84 10.11 -2.88 -10.23
N ILE A 85 10.76 -2.49 -11.32
CA ILE A 85 10.13 -1.86 -12.49
C ILE A 85 9.08 -2.76 -13.17
N LEU A 86 9.24 -4.08 -13.05
CA LEU A 86 8.31 -5.09 -13.57
C LEU A 86 7.25 -5.46 -12.53
N VAL A 87 7.62 -5.54 -11.24
CA VAL A 87 6.70 -5.95 -10.17
C VAL A 87 5.72 -4.84 -9.80
N THR A 88 6.16 -3.58 -9.77
CA THR A 88 5.33 -2.41 -9.43
C THR A 88 4.05 -2.30 -10.27
N PRO A 89 4.08 -2.42 -11.62
CA PRO A 89 2.86 -2.34 -12.40
C PRO A 89 1.94 -3.54 -12.24
N LEU A 90 2.47 -4.71 -11.88
CA LEU A 90 1.66 -5.88 -11.56
C LEU A 90 0.81 -5.63 -10.31
N GLY A 91 1.29 -4.82 -9.36
CA GLY A 91 0.50 -4.39 -8.20
C GLY A 91 -0.82 -3.70 -8.56
N ALA A 92 -0.88 -2.96 -9.69
CA ALA A 92 -2.13 -2.35 -10.17
C ALA A 92 -3.20 -3.39 -10.55
N ILE A 93 -2.80 -4.62 -10.88
CA ILE A 93 -3.71 -5.73 -11.17
C ILE A 93 -4.53 -6.09 -9.93
N SER A 94 -3.99 -5.91 -8.71
CA SER A 94 -4.74 -6.17 -7.47
C SER A 94 -6.00 -5.30 -7.35
N ILE A 95 -5.93 -4.05 -7.82
CA ILE A 95 -7.05 -3.11 -7.85
C ILE A 95 -8.11 -3.59 -8.84
N ILE A 96 -7.70 -3.99 -10.05
CA ILE A 96 -8.61 -4.53 -11.07
C ILE A 96 -9.27 -5.82 -10.57
N VAL A 97 -8.49 -6.75 -10.01
CA VAL A 97 -9.00 -8.01 -9.44
C VAL A 97 -10.01 -7.72 -8.33
N SER A 98 -9.72 -6.76 -7.45
CA SER A 98 -10.66 -6.37 -6.41
C SER A 98 -11.95 -5.78 -6.98
N ALA A 99 -11.89 -4.93 -8.01
CA ALA A 99 -13.08 -4.34 -8.64
C ALA A 99 -13.96 -5.41 -9.31
N VAL A 100 -13.34 -6.35 -10.04
CA VAL A 100 -14.06 -7.47 -10.67
C VAL A 100 -14.70 -8.37 -9.60
N LEU A 101 -13.95 -8.74 -8.56
CA LEU A 101 -14.48 -9.55 -7.46
C LEU A 101 -15.59 -8.83 -6.68
N ALA A 102 -15.52 -7.51 -6.50
CA ALA A 102 -16.59 -6.73 -5.89
C ALA A 102 -17.89 -6.83 -6.70
N HIS A 103 -17.79 -6.76 -8.02
CA HIS A 103 -18.94 -6.92 -8.91
C HIS A 103 -19.62 -8.29 -8.74
N PHE A 104 -18.83 -9.37 -8.69
CA PHE A 104 -19.36 -10.73 -8.56
C PHE A 104 -19.85 -11.07 -7.14
N PHE A 105 -19.03 -10.82 -6.11
CA PHE A 105 -19.30 -11.25 -4.74
C PHE A 105 -20.21 -10.30 -3.97
N LEU A 106 -20.06 -8.99 -4.17
CA LEU A 106 -20.90 -8.00 -3.47
C LEU A 106 -22.11 -7.56 -4.31
N LYS A 107 -22.21 -8.01 -5.56
CA LYS A 107 -23.24 -7.60 -6.53
C LYS A 107 -23.30 -6.07 -6.70
N GLU A 108 -22.17 -5.39 -6.47
CA GLU A 108 -22.05 -3.96 -6.70
C GLU A 108 -22.00 -3.70 -8.21
N LYS A 109 -22.81 -2.78 -8.71
CA LYS A 109 -22.73 -2.38 -10.12
C LYS A 109 -21.45 -1.57 -10.28
N LEU A 110 -20.60 -1.95 -11.22
CA LEU A 110 -19.42 -1.17 -11.59
C LEU A 110 -19.91 0.17 -12.13
N GLU A 111 -19.74 1.23 -11.35
CA GLU A 111 -20.11 2.56 -11.78
C GLU A 111 -19.05 3.11 -12.75
N LYS A 112 -19.43 4.12 -13.54
CA LYS A 112 -18.48 4.79 -14.45
C LYS A 112 -17.25 5.33 -13.70
N MET A 113 -17.43 5.69 -12.43
CA MET A 113 -16.35 6.16 -11.55
C MET A 113 -15.38 5.04 -11.17
N ASP A 114 -15.84 3.79 -10.99
CA ASP A 114 -14.98 2.64 -10.70
C ASP A 114 -14.10 2.29 -11.90
N VAL A 115 -14.70 2.33 -13.10
CA VAL A 115 -13.99 2.12 -14.37
C VAL A 115 -12.96 3.23 -14.59
N LEU A 116 -13.34 4.49 -14.36
CA LEU A 116 -12.44 5.63 -14.45
C LEU A 116 -11.25 5.47 -13.47
N GLY A 117 -11.52 5.06 -12.23
CA GLY A 117 -10.48 4.76 -11.23
C GLY A 117 -9.52 3.65 -11.68
N CYS A 118 -10.04 2.56 -12.23
CA CYS A 118 -9.22 1.47 -12.78
C CYS A 118 -8.32 1.97 -13.93
N VAL A 119 -8.87 2.76 -14.86
CA VAL A 119 -8.11 3.34 -15.98
C VAL A 119 -7.01 4.28 -15.45
N LEU A 120 -7.35 5.19 -14.54
CA LEU A 120 -6.38 6.10 -13.92
C LEU A 120 -5.27 5.35 -13.17
N CYS A 121 -5.59 4.24 -12.50
CA CYS A 121 -4.59 3.40 -11.83
C CYS A 121 -3.62 2.76 -12.83
N VAL A 122 -4.12 2.22 -13.94
CA VAL A 122 -3.29 1.61 -14.99
C VAL A 122 -2.40 2.67 -15.64
N VAL A 123 -2.96 3.83 -15.96
CA VAL A 123 -2.21 4.96 -16.55
C VAL A 123 -1.14 5.46 -15.59
N GLY A 124 -1.48 5.72 -14.33
CA GLY A 124 -0.54 6.19 -13.32
C GLY A 124 0.59 5.20 -13.07
N SER A 125 0.25 3.91 -12.93
CA SER A 125 1.21 2.82 -12.79
C SER A 125 2.18 2.75 -13.97
N THR A 126 1.66 2.81 -15.21
CA THR A 126 2.48 2.79 -16.43
C THR A 126 3.34 4.04 -16.56
N MET A 127 2.82 5.21 -16.21
CA MET A 127 3.56 6.47 -16.24
C MET A 127 4.75 6.44 -15.28
N ILE A 128 4.56 5.91 -14.06
CA ILE A 128 5.63 5.71 -13.08
C ILE A 128 6.71 4.80 -13.67
N VAL A 129 6.32 3.67 -14.26
CA VAL A 129 7.28 2.70 -14.84
C VAL A 129 8.08 3.30 -15.99
N LEU A 130 7.42 4.08 -16.86
CA LEU A 130 8.09 4.68 -18.02
C LEU A 130 9.04 5.83 -17.65
N HIS A 131 8.73 6.58 -16.60
CA HIS A 131 9.51 7.76 -16.19
C HIS A 131 10.41 7.52 -14.98
N ALA A 132 10.31 6.36 -14.33
CA ALA A 132 11.18 6.01 -13.22
C ALA A 132 12.62 5.91 -13.72
N PRO A 133 13.55 6.77 -13.24
CA PRO A 133 14.96 6.60 -13.53
C PRO A 133 15.43 5.26 -12.95
N GLY A 134 16.43 4.65 -13.60
CA GLY A 134 17.00 3.38 -13.14
C GLY A 134 17.30 3.43 -11.63
N GLU A 135 16.76 2.49 -10.88
CA GLU A 135 16.85 2.49 -9.41
C GLU A 135 18.31 2.34 -8.97
N ARG A 136 18.85 3.40 -8.36
CA ARG A 136 20.00 3.25 -7.46
C ARG A 136 19.42 2.82 -6.11
N THR A 137 19.60 1.56 -5.74
CA THR A 137 19.28 1.11 -4.40
C THR A 137 20.26 1.79 -3.44
N PRO A 138 19.80 2.66 -2.51
CA PRO A 138 20.71 3.33 -1.59
C PRO A 138 21.44 2.29 -0.76
N SER A 139 22.72 2.53 -0.57
CA SER A 139 23.66 1.56 0.00
C SER A 139 23.70 1.58 1.54
N SER A 140 22.93 2.46 2.16
CA SER A 140 22.78 2.57 3.62
C SER A 140 21.47 3.28 4.00
N VAL A 141 20.89 2.93 5.16
CA VAL A 141 19.83 3.70 5.84
C VAL A 141 20.22 5.17 6.08
N ASP A 142 21.51 5.48 6.25
CA ASP A 142 21.97 6.87 6.41
C ASP A 142 21.74 7.71 5.15
N GLU A 143 21.90 7.11 3.97
CA GLU A 143 21.63 7.77 2.69
C GLU A 143 20.14 8.08 2.54
N ILE A 144 19.27 7.16 3.00
CA ILE A 144 17.82 7.37 3.06
C ILE A 144 17.49 8.48 4.05
N TRP A 145 18.18 8.53 5.19
CA TRP A 145 17.97 9.58 6.19
C TRP A 145 18.41 10.96 5.70
N GLU A 146 19.53 11.05 4.98
CA GLU A 146 19.95 12.29 4.34
C GLU A 146 18.92 12.74 3.30
N LEU A 147 18.43 11.82 2.46
CA LEU A 147 17.35 12.08 1.51
C LEU A 147 16.06 12.54 2.21
N ALA A 148 15.71 11.94 3.35
CA ALA A 148 14.55 12.33 4.15
C ALA A 148 14.75 13.70 4.84
N THR A 149 15.99 14.06 5.16
CA THR A 149 16.35 15.34 5.79
C THR A 149 16.58 16.45 4.75
N GLN A 150 16.50 16.14 3.44
CA GLN A 150 16.56 17.18 2.43
C GLN A 150 15.39 18.16 2.57
N PRO A 151 15.65 19.47 2.39
CA PRO A 151 14.63 20.51 2.58
C PRO A 151 13.40 20.29 1.68
N THR A 152 13.59 19.72 0.49
CA THR A 152 12.50 19.39 -0.44
C THR A 152 11.58 18.31 0.12
N PHE A 153 12.13 17.24 0.72
CA PHE A 153 11.33 16.16 1.31
C PHE A 153 10.64 16.61 2.61
N LEU A 154 11.33 17.43 3.41
CA LEU A 154 10.74 18.07 4.60
C LEU A 154 9.58 19.00 4.22
N LEU A 155 9.72 19.82 3.19
CA LEU A 155 8.66 20.70 2.71
C LEU A 155 7.46 19.88 2.21
N TYR A 156 7.73 18.82 1.44
CA TYR A 156 6.71 17.86 1.01
C TYR A 156 5.97 17.26 2.22
N THR A 157 6.69 16.69 3.17
CA THR A 157 6.11 16.05 4.36
C THR A 157 5.32 17.05 5.21
N ALA A 158 5.84 18.26 5.41
CA ALA A 158 5.15 19.34 6.12
C ALA A 158 3.87 19.77 5.39
N SER A 159 3.90 19.91 4.06
CA SER A 159 2.72 20.25 3.26
C SER A 159 1.64 19.17 3.36
N VAL A 160 2.05 17.90 3.33
CA VAL A 160 1.16 16.75 3.47
C VAL A 160 0.49 16.74 4.85
N ILE A 161 1.27 16.90 5.92
CA ILE A 161 0.73 16.96 7.29
C ILE A 161 -0.21 18.16 7.44
N ALA A 162 0.14 19.33 6.92
CA ALA A 162 -0.71 20.52 6.99
C ALA A 162 -2.05 20.32 6.26
N ILE A 163 -2.02 19.73 5.06
CA ILE A 163 -3.24 19.43 4.29
C ILE A 163 -4.10 18.40 5.02
N VAL A 164 -3.50 17.34 5.57
CA VAL A 164 -4.21 16.33 6.36
C VAL A 164 -4.84 16.96 7.60
N LEU A 165 -4.11 17.77 8.35
CA LEU A 165 -4.63 18.48 9.53
C LEU A 165 -5.77 19.43 9.15
N PHE A 166 -5.67 20.14 8.03
CA PHE A 166 -6.75 20.99 7.54
C PHE A 166 -8.00 20.16 7.20
N LEU A 167 -7.83 19.04 6.49
CA LEU A 167 -8.93 18.14 6.14
C LEU A 167 -9.59 17.53 7.38
N VAL A 168 -8.81 17.14 8.39
CA VAL A 168 -9.31 16.52 9.62
C VAL A 168 -9.94 17.54 10.57
N LEU A 169 -9.28 18.67 10.82
CA LEU A 169 -9.76 19.64 11.82
C LEU A 169 -10.87 20.54 11.28
N TYR A 170 -10.90 20.82 9.97
CA TYR A 170 -11.86 21.74 9.37
C TYR A 170 -12.91 21.02 8.51
N CYS A 171 -12.48 20.15 7.59
CA CYS A 171 -13.40 19.54 6.62
C CYS A 171 -14.20 18.36 7.20
N GLU A 172 -13.61 17.49 8.02
CA GLU A 172 -14.31 16.37 8.67
C GLU A 172 -15.50 16.82 9.52
N PRO A 173 -15.37 17.75 10.50
CA PRO A 173 -16.50 18.14 11.33
C PRO A 173 -17.60 18.88 10.56
N ARG A 174 -17.27 19.51 9.42
CA ARG A 174 -18.23 20.33 8.67
C ARG A 174 -18.88 19.62 7.48
N TYR A 175 -18.17 18.69 6.85
CA TYR A 175 -18.59 18.04 5.59
C TYR A 175 -18.36 16.52 5.59
N GLY A 176 -17.77 15.93 6.63
CA GLY A 176 -17.40 14.51 6.67
C GLY A 176 -18.60 13.57 6.54
N GLN A 177 -19.79 13.94 7.00
CA GLN A 177 -21.00 13.12 6.87
C GLN A 177 -21.69 13.25 5.50
N THR A 178 -21.36 14.29 4.71
CA THR A 178 -22.02 14.60 3.44
C THR A 178 -21.16 14.23 2.23
N ASN A 179 -19.83 14.32 2.36
CA ASN A 179 -18.88 14.12 1.26
C ASN A 179 -17.81 13.07 1.62
N ILE A 180 -18.04 11.81 1.20
CA ILE A 180 -17.10 10.68 1.37
C ILE A 180 -15.71 10.98 0.75
N LEU A 181 -15.66 11.84 -0.26
CA LEU A 181 -14.42 12.28 -0.91
C LEU A 181 -13.39 12.87 0.06
N ILE A 182 -13.82 13.47 1.18
CA ILE A 182 -12.91 14.02 2.19
C ILE A 182 -12.13 12.89 2.87
N TYR A 183 -12.80 11.81 3.26
CA TYR A 183 -12.14 10.65 3.86
C TYR A 183 -11.24 9.92 2.87
N ILE A 184 -11.67 9.80 1.62
CA ILE A 184 -10.82 9.23 0.55
C ILE A 184 -9.56 10.07 0.35
N GLY A 185 -9.69 11.40 0.31
CA GLY A 185 -8.56 12.33 0.17
C GLY A 185 -7.56 12.23 1.33
N ILE A 186 -8.05 12.17 2.58
CA ILE A 186 -7.21 11.96 3.77
C ILE A 186 -6.45 10.63 3.65
N CYS A 187 -7.16 9.54 3.35
CA CYS A 187 -6.55 8.22 3.19
C CYS A 187 -5.53 8.17 2.05
N SER A 188 -5.78 8.81 0.90
CA SER A 188 -4.84 8.86 -0.22
C SER A 188 -3.57 9.63 0.11
N ILE A 189 -3.70 10.78 0.76
CA ILE A 189 -2.57 11.64 1.11
C ILE A 189 -1.71 10.97 2.18
N ILE A 190 -2.31 10.42 3.25
CA ILE A 190 -1.59 9.64 4.27
C ILE A 190 -1.01 8.36 3.64
N GLY A 191 -1.72 7.75 2.68
CA GLY A 191 -1.28 6.61 1.88
C GLY A 191 0.12 6.80 1.30
N SER A 192 0.37 7.98 0.72
CA SER A 192 1.67 8.31 0.14
C SER A 192 2.82 8.29 1.17
N LEU A 193 2.59 8.77 2.40
CA LEU A 193 3.57 8.73 3.48
C LEU A 193 3.84 7.30 3.94
N THR A 194 2.79 6.48 4.04
CA THR A 194 2.93 5.06 4.40
C THR A 194 3.76 4.31 3.38
N VAL A 195 3.53 4.52 2.07
CA VAL A 195 4.31 3.88 1.00
C VAL A 195 5.79 4.27 1.08
N MET A 196 6.08 5.56 1.29
CA MET A 196 7.46 6.05 1.47
C MET A 196 8.13 5.40 2.69
N SER A 197 7.40 5.30 3.80
CA SER A 197 7.90 4.74 5.07
C SER A 197 8.17 3.24 4.95
N ILE A 198 7.25 2.48 4.34
CA ILE A 198 7.42 1.05 4.09
C ILE A 198 8.60 0.80 3.15
N LYS A 199 8.79 1.62 2.11
CA LYS A 199 9.96 1.52 1.22
C LYS A 199 11.26 1.71 1.99
N ALA A 200 11.34 2.71 2.86
CA ALA A 200 12.51 2.94 3.72
C ALA A 200 12.79 1.75 4.64
N ILE A 201 11.74 1.20 5.30
CA ILE A 201 11.84 0.02 6.17
C ILE A 201 12.29 -1.21 5.37
N GLY A 202 11.71 -1.45 4.19
CA GLY A 202 12.04 -2.59 3.34
C GLY A 202 13.50 -2.57 2.89
N ILE A 203 14.03 -1.39 2.55
CA ILE A 203 15.45 -1.22 2.23
C ILE A 203 16.31 -1.46 3.48
N ALA A 204 15.93 -0.93 4.65
CA ALA A 204 16.65 -1.15 5.91
C ALA A 204 16.73 -2.65 6.29
N ILE A 205 15.65 -3.40 6.08
CA ILE A 205 15.61 -4.86 6.30
C ILE A 205 16.55 -5.57 5.33
N LYS A 206 16.49 -5.21 4.03
CA LYS A 206 17.36 -5.81 3.00
C LYS A 206 18.84 -5.61 3.34
N LEU A 207 19.24 -4.38 3.68
CA LEU A 207 20.61 -4.05 4.12
C LEU A 207 21.03 -4.79 5.40
N THR A 208 20.07 -5.04 6.30
CA THR A 208 20.34 -5.84 7.51
C THR A 208 20.58 -7.31 7.19
N MET A 209 19.85 -7.88 6.23
CA MET A 209 20.08 -9.25 5.76
C MET A 209 21.41 -9.41 5.01
N GLU A 210 21.92 -8.34 4.41
CA GLU A 210 23.23 -8.29 3.73
C GLU A 210 24.42 -8.15 4.72
N GLY A 211 24.17 -8.10 6.04
CA GLY A 211 25.20 -8.25 7.08
C GLY A 211 25.62 -6.97 7.80
N LEU A 212 25.06 -5.81 7.44
CA LEU A 212 25.24 -4.54 8.16
C LEU A 212 24.07 -4.37 9.13
N SER A 213 24.27 -4.45 10.44
CA SER A 213 23.17 -4.38 11.43
C SER A 213 22.50 -3.00 11.50
N GLN A 214 21.63 -2.67 10.53
CA GLN A 214 20.89 -1.40 10.46
C GLN A 214 19.55 -1.41 11.22
N VAL A 215 19.07 -2.59 11.63
CA VAL A 215 17.90 -2.72 12.55
C VAL A 215 18.15 -2.04 13.91
N ALA A 216 19.41 -1.85 14.31
CA ALA A 216 19.76 -1.15 15.55
C ALA A 216 19.76 0.39 15.43
N HIS A 217 19.62 0.95 14.21
CA HIS A 217 19.62 2.40 14.03
C HIS A 217 18.28 3.03 14.43
N PHE A 218 18.35 4.13 15.18
CA PHE A 218 17.19 4.89 15.65
C PHE A 218 16.28 5.35 14.50
N GLN A 219 16.85 5.66 13.33
CA GLN A 219 16.11 6.16 12.17
C GLN A 219 15.11 5.12 11.63
N THR A 220 15.45 3.84 11.63
CA THR A 220 14.55 2.75 11.21
C THR A 220 13.30 2.71 12.10
N TRP A 221 13.46 2.91 13.41
CA TRP A 221 12.34 2.95 14.35
C TRP A 221 11.44 4.16 14.15
N VAL A 222 11.98 5.31 13.75
CA VAL A 222 11.18 6.50 13.39
C VAL A 222 10.29 6.19 12.19
N PHE A 223 10.83 5.58 11.12
CA PHE A 223 10.02 5.20 9.95
C PHE A 223 8.94 4.17 10.30
N VAL A 224 9.25 3.20 11.18
CA VAL A 224 8.27 2.21 11.68
C VAL A 224 7.14 2.91 12.45
N MET A 225 7.45 3.83 13.35
CA MET A 225 6.45 4.57 14.11
C MET A 225 5.55 5.43 13.22
N VAL A 226 6.12 6.09 12.21
CA VAL A 226 5.37 6.85 11.20
C VAL A 226 4.46 5.92 10.39
N ALA A 227 4.97 4.77 9.93
CA ALA A 227 4.18 3.80 9.19
C ALA A 227 3.00 3.26 10.03
N ILE A 228 3.23 2.85 11.28
CA ILE A 228 2.20 2.33 12.17
C ILE A 228 1.13 3.39 12.44
N SER A 229 1.53 4.61 12.80
CA SER A 229 0.57 5.69 13.05
C SER A 229 -0.27 6.02 11.81
N CYS A 230 0.36 6.09 10.63
CA CYS A 230 -0.35 6.31 9.36
C CYS A 230 -1.34 5.17 9.03
N ILE A 231 -0.94 3.92 9.25
CA ILE A 231 -1.81 2.74 9.04
C ILE A 231 -3.01 2.79 9.99
N ILE A 232 -2.80 3.12 11.27
CA ILE A 232 -3.90 3.24 12.25
C ILE A 232 -4.88 4.35 11.82
N VAL A 233 -4.37 5.50 11.39
CA VAL A 233 -5.22 6.60 10.91
C VAL A 233 -6.00 6.18 9.67
N GLN A 234 -5.35 5.56 8.68
CA GLN A 234 -6.01 5.04 7.48
C GLN A 234 -7.08 3.99 7.81
N LEU A 235 -6.79 3.06 8.71
CA LEU A 235 -7.76 2.07 9.14
C LEU A 235 -8.97 2.73 9.79
N ASN A 236 -8.76 3.70 10.68
CA ASN A 236 -9.86 4.42 11.32
C ASN A 236 -10.72 5.19 10.30
N TYR A 237 -10.11 5.88 9.34
CA TYR A 237 -10.85 6.67 8.35
C TYR A 237 -11.49 5.81 7.26
N LEU A 238 -10.81 4.79 6.74
CA LEU A 238 -11.37 3.87 5.77
C LEU A 238 -12.54 3.08 6.36
N ASN A 239 -12.50 2.79 7.66
CA ASN A 239 -13.57 2.13 8.36
C ASN A 239 -14.78 3.04 8.63
N LYS A 240 -14.60 4.37 8.61
CA LYS A 240 -15.69 5.37 8.65
C LYS A 240 -16.45 5.49 7.32
N ILE A 241 -15.82 5.14 6.20
CA ILE A 241 -16.41 5.11 4.85
C ILE A 241 -17.37 3.92 4.71
#